data_AF-A0A059LBQ1-F1
#
_entry.id   AF-A0A059LBQ1-F1
#
_cell.length_a   1.000
_cell.length_b   1.000
_cell.length_c   1.000
_cell.angle_alpha   90.00
_cell.angle_beta   90.00
_cell.angle_gamma   90.00
#
_symmetry.space_group_name_H-M   'P 1'
#
loop_
_entity.id
_entity.type
_entity.pdbx_description
1 polymer ?
#
loop_
_entity_poly.entity_id
_entity_poly.type
_entity_poly.pdbx_seq_one_letter_code
_entity_poly.pdbx_strand_id
1 'polypeptide(L)'
;AAGAAVVASYKLHCSTTAVASAAIHVAQTTLAAAASPLKVRFDALHPADSYTCSARSVAADGSESEPATGSAIPSQTSAPVIAKSAATTGSVTLTFAAPTNAQVQVEGYAAVCEAKVPKVGAPQPQTVVVGKTATSVTLKNLPAGESRCSVTANASDGMAYTSFVDVVVPPLTNPATLNEADSPAPAPTPAASPPKSAALSPAPGVLGALVAASLGALLVLAL
;
A
#
# COMPACT_ATOMS: atom_id res chain seq x y z
N ALA A 1 -0.63 14.18 -60.38
CA ALA A 1 -0.26 13.32 -59.25
C ALA A 1 -0.15 14.20 -58.01
N ALA A 2 -1.11 14.12 -57.09
CA ALA A 2 -1.02 14.82 -55.82
C ALA A 2 0.08 14.12 -55.00
N GLY A 3 1.16 14.83 -54.69
CA GLY A 3 2.23 14.29 -53.85
C GLY A 3 1.65 13.90 -52.49
N ALA A 4 1.90 12.67 -52.04
CA ALA A 4 1.51 12.25 -50.71
C ALA A 4 2.15 13.21 -49.70
N ALA A 5 1.32 13.94 -48.96
CA ALA A 5 1.80 14.84 -47.92
C ALA A 5 2.63 14.01 -46.93
N VAL A 6 3.92 14.35 -46.80
CA VAL A 6 4.81 13.69 -45.85
C VAL A 6 4.34 14.07 -44.45
N VAL A 7 3.86 13.08 -43.70
CA VAL A 7 3.48 13.27 -42.31
C VAL A 7 4.73 13.61 -41.50
N ALA A 8 4.71 14.73 -40.79
CA ALA A 8 5.80 15.19 -39.94
C ALA A 8 5.64 14.69 -38.49
N SER A 9 4.42 14.73 -37.97
CA SER A 9 4.11 14.25 -36.62
C SER A 9 2.67 13.76 -36.48
N TYR A 10 2.36 13.15 -35.34
CA TYR A 10 1.02 12.76 -34.93
C TYR A 10 0.68 13.42 -33.61
N LYS A 11 -0.46 14.10 -33.53
CA LYS A 11 -1.01 14.64 -32.28
C LYS A 11 -2.05 13.66 -31.75
N LEU A 12 -1.89 13.24 -30.50
CA LEU A 12 -2.85 12.39 -29.81
C LEU A 12 -3.44 13.13 -28.62
N HIS A 13 -4.74 12.98 -28.44
CA HIS A 13 -5.51 13.61 -27.38
C HIS A 13 -6.48 12.61 -26.77
N CYS A 14 -6.36 12.31 -25.49
CA CYS A 14 -7.29 11.49 -24.74
C CYS A 14 -7.97 12.31 -23.64
N SER A 15 -9.28 12.20 -23.53
CA SER A 15 -10.06 12.87 -22.49
C SER A 15 -11.03 11.89 -21.82
N THR A 16 -11.26 12.08 -20.52
CA THR A 16 -12.29 11.35 -19.79
C THR A 16 -13.66 11.60 -20.43
N THR A 17 -14.44 10.55 -20.66
CA THR A 17 -15.85 10.71 -21.05
C THR A 17 -16.61 11.25 -19.84
N ALA A 18 -16.94 12.54 -19.84
CA ALA A 18 -17.59 13.17 -18.68
C ALA A 18 -18.95 12.53 -18.42
N VAL A 19 -19.10 11.86 -17.28
CA VAL A 19 -20.41 11.75 -16.61
C VAL A 19 -20.70 13.14 -16.04
N ALA A 20 -21.90 13.66 -16.32
CA ALA A 20 -22.29 15.05 -16.09
C ALA A 20 -21.75 15.62 -14.76
N SER A 21 -20.90 16.64 -14.84
CA SER A 21 -20.31 17.44 -13.73
C SER A 21 -18.96 17.02 -13.14
N ALA A 22 -18.16 16.17 -13.79
CA ALA A 22 -16.76 15.96 -13.40
C ALA A 22 -15.76 16.72 -14.30
N ALA A 23 -14.63 17.16 -13.73
CA ALA A 23 -13.54 17.83 -14.44
C ALA A 23 -12.98 16.93 -15.57
N ILE A 24 -12.96 17.44 -16.80
CA ILE A 24 -12.40 16.73 -17.95
C ILE A 24 -10.88 16.69 -17.79
N HIS A 25 -10.33 15.50 -17.53
CA HIS A 25 -8.88 15.31 -17.52
C HIS A 25 -8.42 14.98 -18.93
N VAL A 26 -7.40 15.71 -19.37
CA VAL A 26 -6.89 15.65 -20.74
C VAL A 26 -5.43 15.24 -20.72
N ALA A 27 -5.10 14.19 -21.47
CA ALA A 27 -3.74 13.80 -21.76
C ALA A 27 -3.45 14.03 -23.25
N GLN A 28 -2.34 14.69 -23.56
CA GLN A 28 -1.94 15.02 -24.92
C GLN A 28 -0.48 14.65 -25.14
N THR A 29 -0.15 14.17 -26.34
CA THR A 29 1.24 13.96 -26.75
C THR A 29 1.41 14.13 -28.25
N THR A 30 2.64 14.41 -28.68
CA THR A 30 3.01 14.51 -30.09
C THR A 30 4.14 13.54 -30.39
N LEU A 31 3.98 12.71 -31.42
CA LEU A 31 5.00 11.76 -31.87
C LEU A 31 5.55 12.16 -33.23
N ALA A 32 6.86 12.02 -33.39
CA ALA A 32 7.49 12.15 -34.71
C ALA A 32 7.05 11.00 -35.62
N ALA A 33 6.79 11.29 -36.89
CA ALA A 33 6.31 10.30 -37.86
C ALA A 33 7.31 9.18 -38.18
N ALA A 34 8.58 9.34 -37.79
CA ALA A 34 9.62 8.33 -37.94
C ALA A 34 9.50 7.15 -36.96
N ALA A 35 8.61 7.21 -35.96
CA ALA A 35 8.43 6.12 -34.99
C ALA A 35 7.57 4.99 -35.59
N SER A 36 8.12 3.76 -35.70
CA SER A 36 7.37 2.57 -36.13
C SER A 36 7.68 1.36 -35.22
N PRO A 37 6.67 0.64 -34.69
CA PRO A 37 5.24 0.96 -34.78
C PRO A 37 4.88 2.20 -33.95
N LEU A 38 3.91 2.99 -34.41
CA LEU A 38 3.33 4.10 -33.65
C LEU A 38 2.54 3.53 -32.47
N LYS A 39 3.19 3.39 -31.32
CA LYS A 39 2.57 3.02 -30.05
C LYS A 39 2.79 4.12 -29.03
N VAL A 40 1.70 4.53 -28.40
CA VAL A 40 1.69 5.55 -27.36
C VAL A 40 1.09 4.96 -26.11
N ARG A 41 1.77 5.16 -25.00
CA ARG A 41 1.26 4.82 -23.68
C ARG A 41 1.00 6.10 -22.92
N PHE A 42 -0.20 6.23 -22.37
CA PHE A 42 -0.54 7.27 -21.43
C PHE A 42 -0.50 6.67 -20.03
N ASP A 43 0.44 7.13 -19.20
CA ASP A 43 0.58 6.73 -17.80
C ASP A 43 -0.02 7.80 -16.88
N ALA A 44 -0.36 7.41 -15.65
CA ALA A 44 -0.92 8.29 -14.62
C ALA A 44 -2.19 9.05 -15.06
N LEU A 45 -3.01 8.42 -15.91
CA LEU A 45 -4.35 8.91 -16.24
C LEU A 45 -5.22 8.95 -14.98
N HIS A 46 -6.11 9.93 -14.90
CA HIS A 46 -7.10 10.00 -13.82
C HIS A 46 -8.01 8.77 -13.84
N PRO A 47 -8.48 8.25 -12.70
CA PRO A 47 -9.49 7.19 -12.70
C PRO A 47 -10.74 7.63 -13.47
N ALA A 48 -11.16 6.84 -14.45
CA ALA A 48 -12.36 7.09 -15.25
C ALA A 48 -12.89 5.78 -15.83
N ASP A 49 -14.20 5.70 -16.07
CA ASP A 49 -14.81 4.50 -16.68
C ASP A 49 -14.41 4.34 -18.15
N SER A 50 -14.10 5.44 -18.83
CA SER A 50 -13.60 5.43 -20.20
C SER A 50 -12.87 6.72 -20.58
N TYR A 51 -11.99 6.59 -21.55
CA TYR A 51 -11.33 7.68 -22.25
C TYR A 51 -11.73 7.65 -23.71
N THR A 52 -12.07 8.81 -24.26
CA THR A 52 -12.15 9.01 -25.72
C THR A 52 -10.82 9.57 -26.19
N CYS A 53 -10.16 8.85 -27.10
CA CYS A 53 -8.88 9.25 -27.69
C CYS A 53 -9.09 9.64 -29.16
N SER A 54 -8.40 10.69 -29.60
CA SER A 54 -8.33 11.12 -30.99
C SER A 54 -6.87 11.25 -31.43
N ALA A 55 -6.61 10.90 -32.68
CA ALA A 55 -5.30 11.03 -33.32
C ALA A 55 -5.43 11.81 -34.62
N ARG A 56 -4.54 12.78 -34.82
CA ARG A 56 -4.42 13.56 -36.06
C ARG A 56 -2.99 13.44 -36.58
N SER A 57 -2.82 13.23 -37.88
CA SER A 57 -1.51 13.44 -38.51
C SER A 57 -1.34 14.92 -38.80
N VAL A 58 -0.11 15.40 -38.68
CA VAL A 58 0.30 16.77 -38.99
C VAL A 58 1.35 16.69 -40.09
N ALA A 59 1.06 17.31 -41.22
CA ALA A 59 1.99 17.42 -42.34
C ALA A 59 3.08 18.48 -42.06
N ALA A 60 4.14 18.48 -42.86
CA ALA A 60 5.26 19.43 -42.70
C ALA A 60 4.87 20.91 -42.89
N ASP A 61 3.77 21.18 -43.61
CA ASP A 61 3.19 22.52 -43.80
C ASP A 61 2.28 22.95 -42.62
N GLY A 62 2.12 22.09 -41.61
CA GLY A 62 1.26 22.31 -40.46
C GLY A 62 -0.20 21.91 -40.66
N SER A 63 -0.58 21.43 -41.85
CA SER A 63 -1.94 20.94 -42.13
C SER A 63 -2.23 19.68 -41.30
N GLU A 64 -3.43 19.61 -40.73
CA GLU A 64 -3.88 18.48 -39.90
C GLU A 64 -4.91 17.61 -40.62
N SER A 65 -4.88 16.31 -40.35
CA SER A 65 -5.92 15.39 -40.82
C SER A 65 -7.22 15.53 -40.01
N GLU A 66 -8.29 14.97 -40.57
CA GLU A 66 -9.46 14.58 -39.78
C GLU A 66 -9.04 13.65 -38.62
N PRO A 67 -9.69 13.77 -37.44
CA PRO A 67 -9.33 12.98 -36.29
C PRO A 67 -9.83 11.54 -36.43
N ALA A 68 -8.93 10.57 -36.28
CA ALA A 68 -9.33 9.19 -36.01
C ALA A 68 -9.65 9.05 -34.52
N THR A 69 -10.85 8.60 -34.18
CA THR A 69 -11.29 8.46 -32.79
C THR A 69 -11.41 7.00 -32.36
N GLY A 70 -11.15 6.74 -31.09
CA GLY A 70 -11.32 5.46 -30.45
C GLY A 70 -11.65 5.63 -28.97
N SER A 71 -12.24 4.60 -28.37
CA SER A 71 -12.50 4.55 -26.92
C SER A 71 -11.57 3.55 -26.25
N ALA A 72 -11.08 3.90 -25.07
CA ALA A 72 -10.27 3.04 -24.23
C ALA A 72 -10.86 2.98 -22.82
N ILE A 73 -11.08 1.77 -22.32
CA ILE A 73 -11.43 1.55 -20.93
C ILE A 73 -10.11 1.31 -20.18
N PRO A 74 -9.72 2.19 -19.25
CA PRO A 74 -8.51 1.96 -18.47
C PRO A 74 -8.69 0.70 -17.61
N SER A 75 -7.62 -0.07 -17.42
CA SER A 75 -7.68 -1.26 -16.59
C SER A 75 -8.04 -0.89 -15.15
N GLN A 76 -9.11 -1.49 -14.64
CA GLN A 76 -9.55 -1.29 -13.26
C GLN A 76 -8.91 -2.33 -12.34
N THR A 77 -8.53 -1.91 -11.13
CA THR A 77 -7.95 -2.78 -10.11
C THR A 77 -8.74 -2.62 -8.82
N SER A 78 -9.17 -3.74 -8.24
CA SER A 78 -9.84 -3.76 -6.94
C SER A 78 -8.86 -3.83 -5.77
N ALA A 79 -7.65 -4.34 -6.00
CA ALA A 79 -6.57 -4.36 -5.03
C ALA A 79 -5.68 -3.10 -5.16
N PRO A 80 -5.08 -2.63 -4.05
CA PRO A 80 -4.10 -1.55 -4.11
C PRO A 80 -2.88 -1.99 -4.93
N VAL A 81 -2.23 -1.08 -5.65
CA VAL A 81 -1.04 -1.42 -6.45
C VAL A 81 0.20 -1.01 -5.69
N ILE A 82 1.07 -1.96 -5.33
CA ILE A 82 2.36 -1.66 -4.71
C ILE A 82 3.30 -1.16 -5.82
N ALA A 83 3.54 0.15 -5.85
CA ALA A 83 4.33 0.81 -6.88
C ALA A 83 5.84 0.72 -6.60
N LYS A 84 6.21 0.71 -5.31
CA LYS A 84 7.61 0.65 -4.88
C LYS A 84 7.73 -0.01 -3.52
N SER A 85 8.81 -0.76 -3.33
CA SER A 85 9.26 -1.23 -2.03
C SER A 85 10.71 -0.77 -1.80
N ALA A 86 10.99 -0.33 -0.57
CA ALA A 86 12.33 0.00 -0.12
C ALA A 86 12.61 -0.74 1.19
N ALA A 87 13.64 -1.57 1.20
CA ALA A 87 14.06 -2.30 2.38
C ALA A 87 15.34 -1.67 2.94
N THR A 88 15.36 -1.45 4.25
CA THR A 88 16.56 -1.09 5.01
C THR A 88 16.70 -2.07 6.16
N THR A 89 17.81 -1.99 6.90
CA THR A 89 18.05 -2.89 8.02
C THR A 89 16.90 -2.81 9.03
N GLY A 90 16.17 -3.91 9.19
CA GLY A 90 15.06 -4.01 10.13
C GLY A 90 13.76 -3.33 9.71
N SER A 91 13.65 -2.76 8.50
CA SER A 91 12.40 -2.11 8.06
C SER A 91 12.14 -2.17 6.55
N VAL A 92 10.87 -2.12 6.18
CA VAL A 92 10.40 -2.05 4.80
C VAL A 92 9.38 -0.94 4.68
N THR A 93 9.59 -0.04 3.73
CA THR A 93 8.60 0.96 3.32
C THR A 93 7.97 0.53 2.01
N LEU A 94 6.64 0.44 1.99
CA LEU A 94 5.84 0.18 0.81
C LEU A 94 5.18 1.49 0.37
N THR A 95 5.30 1.83 -0.91
CA THR A 95 4.54 2.91 -1.55
C THR A 95 3.53 2.27 -2.48
N PHE A 96 2.27 2.67 -2.36
CA PHE A 96 1.17 2.06 -3.07
C PHE A 96 0.14 3.09 -3.55
N ALA A 97 -0.60 2.71 -4.59
CA ALA A 97 -1.75 3.44 -5.09
C ALA A 97 -3.04 2.74 -4.66
N ALA A 98 -4.09 3.53 -4.44
CA ALA A 98 -5.43 3.04 -4.14
C ALA A 98 -5.98 2.17 -5.29
N PRO A 99 -6.94 1.26 -5.02
CA PRO A 99 -7.74 0.63 -6.05
C PRO A 99 -8.33 1.65 -7.03
N THR A 100 -8.30 1.35 -8.32
CA THR A 100 -8.89 2.22 -9.35
C THR A 100 -10.34 1.88 -9.64
N ASN A 101 -10.82 0.72 -9.21
CA ASN A 101 -12.22 0.32 -9.36
C ASN A 101 -13.14 1.17 -8.48
N ALA A 102 -13.96 2.04 -9.11
CA ALA A 102 -14.88 2.95 -8.41
C ALA A 102 -15.95 2.23 -7.55
N GLN A 103 -16.18 0.94 -7.76
CA GLN A 103 -17.09 0.15 -6.92
C GLN A 103 -16.46 -0.23 -5.56
N VAL A 104 -15.13 -0.12 -5.43
CA VAL A 104 -14.41 -0.45 -4.20
C VAL A 104 -14.30 0.79 -3.33
N GLN A 105 -15.17 0.89 -2.33
CA GLN A 105 -15.15 1.95 -1.34
C GLN A 105 -14.19 1.59 -0.20
N VAL A 106 -12.98 2.13 -0.23
CA VAL A 106 -11.93 1.79 0.75
C VAL A 106 -12.09 2.58 2.05
N GLU A 107 -12.16 1.86 3.17
CA GLU A 107 -12.20 2.44 4.53
C GLU A 107 -10.81 2.57 5.16
N GLY A 108 -9.87 1.72 4.75
CA GLY A 108 -8.48 1.78 5.20
C GLY A 108 -7.62 0.72 4.56
N TYR A 109 -6.32 0.76 4.88
CA TYR A 109 -5.36 -0.23 4.42
C TYR A 109 -4.71 -0.94 5.59
N ALA A 110 -4.42 -2.23 5.41
CA ALA A 110 -3.54 -2.99 6.28
C ALA A 110 -2.35 -3.47 5.48
N ALA A 111 -1.14 -3.31 6.01
CA ALA A 111 0.07 -3.87 5.43
C ALA A 111 0.67 -4.90 6.35
N VAL A 112 1.08 -6.02 5.77
CA VAL A 112 1.69 -7.14 6.50
C VAL A 112 3.00 -7.49 5.83
N CYS A 113 4.05 -7.76 6.61
CA CYS A 113 5.26 -8.39 6.08
C CYS A 113 5.63 -9.60 6.93
N GLU A 114 5.87 -10.73 6.25
CA GLU A 114 6.25 -11.99 6.85
C GLU A 114 7.54 -12.52 6.22
N ALA A 115 8.42 -13.08 7.05
CA ALA A 115 9.62 -13.72 6.54
C ALA A 115 9.23 -15.00 5.79
N LYS A 116 9.75 -15.19 4.56
CA LYS A 116 9.47 -16.41 3.77
C LYS A 116 10.02 -17.67 4.43
N VAL A 117 11.14 -17.52 5.11
CA VAL A 117 11.77 -18.57 5.91
C VAL A 117 11.67 -18.15 7.38
N PRO A 118 10.70 -18.68 8.13
CA PRO A 118 10.59 -18.39 9.55
C PRO A 118 11.81 -18.97 10.28
N LYS A 119 12.61 -18.09 10.90
CA LYS A 119 13.63 -18.54 11.85
C LYS A 119 12.96 -18.83 13.19
N VAL A 120 13.38 -19.90 13.85
CA VAL A 120 12.93 -20.18 15.23
C VAL A 120 13.31 -18.98 16.11
N GLY A 121 12.33 -18.34 16.73
CA GLY A 121 12.52 -17.10 17.51
C GLY A 121 12.50 -15.81 16.69
N ALA A 122 12.13 -15.84 15.40
CA ALA A 122 11.93 -14.63 14.61
C ALA A 122 10.74 -13.79 15.13
N PRO A 123 10.77 -12.45 14.93
CA PRO A 123 9.63 -11.60 15.20
C PRO A 123 8.38 -12.10 14.46
N GLN A 124 7.21 -12.02 15.13
CA GLN A 124 5.92 -12.27 14.49
C GLN A 124 5.70 -11.35 13.28
N PRO A 125 4.85 -11.76 12.31
CA PRO A 125 4.49 -10.92 11.18
C PRO A 125 4.05 -9.54 11.67
N GLN A 126 4.62 -8.50 11.05
CA GLN A 126 4.31 -7.12 11.39
C GLN A 126 3.08 -6.71 10.63
N THR A 127 2.07 -6.21 11.34
CA THR A 127 0.84 -5.68 10.77
C THR A 127 0.72 -4.20 11.13
N VAL A 128 0.52 -3.36 10.11
CA VAL A 128 0.31 -1.91 10.28
C VAL A 128 -0.97 -1.53 9.57
N VAL A 129 -1.89 -0.87 10.28
CA VAL A 129 -3.14 -0.35 9.71
C VAL A 129 -3.04 1.16 9.54
N VAL A 130 -3.45 1.67 8.39
CA VAL A 130 -3.40 3.09 8.02
C VAL A 130 -4.75 3.52 7.41
N GLY A 131 -5.03 4.83 7.48
CA GLY A 131 -6.28 5.39 6.94
C GLY A 131 -6.37 5.34 5.41
N LYS A 132 -7.58 5.53 4.88
CA LYS A 132 -7.90 5.46 3.43
C LYS A 132 -7.16 6.42 2.50
N THR A 133 -6.53 7.46 3.02
CA THR A 133 -5.73 8.43 2.23
C THR A 133 -4.24 8.11 2.22
N ALA A 134 -3.81 7.07 2.93
CA ALA A 134 -2.41 6.67 2.96
C ALA A 134 -1.95 6.18 1.58
N THR A 135 -0.75 6.59 1.18
CA THR A 135 -0.07 6.13 -0.05
C THR A 135 1.25 5.42 0.28
N SER A 136 1.60 5.36 1.57
CA SER A 136 2.79 4.67 2.03
C SER A 136 2.61 4.12 3.44
N VAL A 137 3.38 3.07 3.75
CA VAL A 137 3.40 2.42 5.05
C VAL A 137 4.80 1.89 5.31
N THR A 138 5.28 2.03 6.55
CA THR A 138 6.59 1.50 6.97
C THR A 138 6.41 0.46 8.04
N LEU A 139 6.88 -0.75 7.78
CA LEU A 139 6.91 -1.86 8.70
C LEU A 139 8.31 -1.95 9.31
N LYS A 140 8.40 -2.09 10.63
CA LYS A 140 9.65 -2.10 11.41
C LYS A 140 9.85 -3.43 12.09
N ASN A 141 11.03 -3.66 12.65
CA ASN A 141 11.41 -4.88 13.37
C ASN A 141 11.30 -6.14 12.49
N LEU A 142 11.59 -6.02 11.20
CA LEU A 142 11.59 -7.15 10.27
C LEU A 142 12.93 -7.89 10.34
N PRO A 143 12.93 -9.23 10.34
CA PRO A 143 14.16 -10.00 10.30
C PRO A 143 14.88 -9.82 8.96
N ALA A 144 16.21 -9.96 8.97
CA ALA A 144 17.00 -9.97 7.76
C ALA A 144 16.73 -11.22 6.91
N GLY A 145 16.68 -11.04 5.59
CA GLY A 145 16.40 -12.08 4.61
C GLY A 145 15.20 -11.77 3.72
N GLU A 146 14.74 -12.78 2.98
CA GLU A 146 13.57 -12.65 2.12
C GLU A 146 12.28 -12.58 2.94
N SER A 147 11.47 -11.57 2.64
CA SER A 147 10.15 -11.38 3.22
C SER A 147 9.12 -11.17 2.12
N ARG A 148 7.91 -11.69 2.34
CA ARG A 148 6.75 -11.38 1.51
C ARG A 148 5.93 -10.31 2.23
N CYS A 149 5.72 -9.20 1.55
CA CYS A 149 4.94 -8.09 2.04
C CYS A 149 3.63 -8.00 1.26
N SER A 150 2.58 -7.51 1.91
CA SER A 150 1.28 -7.28 1.31
C SER A 150 0.71 -5.94 1.73
N VAL A 151 -0.17 -5.40 0.88
CA VAL A 151 -1.06 -4.29 1.21
C VAL A 151 -2.47 -4.73 0.86
N THR A 152 -3.36 -4.64 1.84
CA THR A 152 -4.76 -5.00 1.76
C THR A 152 -5.60 -3.76 1.87
N ALA A 153 -6.48 -3.51 0.89
CA ALA A 153 -7.55 -2.54 1.00
C ALA A 153 -8.76 -3.21 1.66
N ASN A 154 -9.24 -2.64 2.76
CA ASN A 154 -10.47 -3.06 3.43
C ASN A 154 -11.61 -2.21 2.90
N ALA A 155 -12.54 -2.86 2.20
CA ALA A 155 -13.68 -2.20 1.59
C ALA A 155 -14.89 -2.16 2.54
N SER A 156 -15.78 -1.18 2.35
CA SER A 156 -16.95 -0.97 3.19
C SER A 156 -18.02 -2.07 3.07
N ASP A 157 -17.95 -2.88 2.01
CA ASP A 157 -18.74 -4.10 1.80
C ASP A 157 -18.24 -5.29 2.63
N GLY A 158 -17.16 -5.12 3.40
CA GLY A 158 -16.52 -6.17 4.20
C GLY A 158 -15.54 -7.03 3.41
N MET A 159 -15.33 -6.75 2.11
CA MET A 159 -14.36 -7.46 1.29
C MET A 159 -12.95 -6.89 1.48
N ALA A 160 -11.96 -7.76 1.27
CA ALA A 160 -10.55 -7.40 1.38
C ALA A 160 -9.83 -7.71 0.06
N TYR A 161 -9.14 -6.72 -0.48
CA TYR A 161 -8.39 -6.85 -1.74
C TYR A 161 -6.91 -6.65 -1.49
N THR A 162 -6.10 -7.67 -1.81
CA THR A 162 -4.69 -7.72 -1.38
C THR A 162 -3.74 -7.81 -2.56
N SER A 163 -2.66 -7.05 -2.49
CA SER A 163 -1.50 -7.16 -3.38
C SER A 163 -0.26 -7.59 -2.60
N PHE A 164 0.69 -8.22 -3.28
CA PHE A 164 1.91 -8.76 -2.69
C PHE A 164 3.16 -8.25 -3.40
N VAL A 165 4.25 -8.16 -2.66
CA VAL A 165 5.60 -7.92 -3.17
C VAL A 165 6.60 -8.71 -2.34
N ASP A 166 7.61 -9.27 -2.99
CA ASP A 166 8.74 -9.89 -2.31
C ASP A 166 9.86 -8.87 -2.14
N VAL A 167 10.47 -8.84 -0.96
CA VAL A 167 11.53 -7.91 -0.60
C VAL A 167 12.66 -8.63 0.12
N VAL A 168 13.88 -8.13 -0.04
CA VAL A 168 15.04 -8.63 0.68
C VAL A 168 15.44 -7.59 1.73
N VAL A 169 15.26 -7.92 3.00
CA VAL A 169 15.67 -7.07 4.12
C VAL A 169 17.17 -7.29 4.35
N PRO A 170 18.01 -6.25 4.21
CA PRO A 170 19.44 -6.40 4.38
C PRO A 170 19.80 -6.77 5.83
N PRO A 171 20.84 -7.59 6.05
CA PRO A 171 21.35 -7.87 7.38
C PRO A 171 21.87 -6.60 8.05
N LEU A 172 21.91 -6.61 9.38
CA LEU A 172 22.66 -5.62 10.14
C LEU A 172 24.12 -5.66 9.69
N THR A 173 24.62 -4.59 9.09
CA THR A 173 26.00 -4.47 8.62
C THR A 173 27.03 -4.35 9.76
N ASN A 174 26.61 -4.38 11.04
CA ASN A 174 27.51 -4.56 12.16
C ASN A 174 26.77 -4.98 13.45
N PRO A 175 26.95 -6.21 13.97
CA PRO A 175 26.51 -6.57 15.32
C PRO A 175 27.50 -6.13 16.43
N ALA A 176 28.63 -5.51 16.10
CA ALA A 176 29.68 -5.14 17.06
C ALA A 176 29.65 -3.66 17.44
N THR A 177 28.77 -3.27 18.37
CA THR A 177 29.02 -2.30 19.47
C THR A 177 27.76 -2.22 20.35
N LEU A 178 27.27 -3.34 20.86
CA LEU A 178 26.40 -3.36 22.03
C LEU A 178 26.81 -4.57 22.87
N ASN A 179 27.99 -4.45 23.50
CA ASN A 179 28.37 -5.04 24.77
C ASN A 179 29.84 -4.72 25.00
N GLU A 180 30.14 -3.76 25.88
CA GLU A 180 31.01 -3.94 27.06
C GLU A 180 31.30 -2.58 27.72
N ALA A 181 30.44 -2.21 28.67
CA ALA A 181 30.59 -1.27 29.78
C ALA A 181 29.16 -1.03 30.29
N ASP A 182 28.59 -1.91 31.10
CA ASP A 182 28.75 -1.78 32.55
C ASP A 182 28.40 -3.14 33.19
N SER A 183 29.42 -3.86 33.67
CA SER A 183 29.22 -4.98 34.59
C SER A 183 29.20 -4.41 36.01
N PRO A 184 28.31 -4.89 36.89
CA PRO A 184 27.95 -4.19 38.13
C PRO A 184 29.03 -4.34 39.20
N ALA A 185 29.44 -3.23 39.80
CA ALA A 185 30.26 -3.25 41.02
C ALA A 185 29.42 -3.74 42.22
N PRO A 186 30.01 -4.50 43.17
CA PRO A 186 29.28 -5.27 44.17
C PRO A 186 28.73 -4.41 45.31
N ALA A 187 27.63 -4.88 45.89
CA ALA A 187 26.93 -4.28 47.03
C ALA A 187 27.79 -4.21 48.30
N PRO A 188 27.62 -3.16 49.12
CA PRO A 188 27.95 -3.21 50.54
C PRO A 188 26.68 -3.27 51.42
N THR A 189 26.63 -4.24 52.33
CA THR A 189 25.84 -4.24 53.58
C THR A 189 26.76 -4.79 54.67
N PRO A 190 26.53 -4.62 56.00
CA PRO A 190 25.43 -3.94 56.70
C PRO A 190 25.87 -3.09 57.93
N ALA A 191 24.96 -2.31 58.53
CA ALA A 191 25.00 -1.96 59.96
C ALA A 191 23.58 -1.77 60.52
N ALA A 192 23.40 -2.13 61.80
CA ALA A 192 22.18 -2.68 62.37
C ALA A 192 21.36 -1.74 63.28
N SER A 193 20.01 -1.88 63.20
CA SER A 193 18.97 -1.90 64.27
C SER A 193 18.70 -0.65 65.17
N PRO A 194 17.56 -0.51 65.92
CA PRO A 194 16.53 -1.51 66.27
C PRO A 194 15.05 -0.92 66.23
N PRO A 195 13.99 -1.46 66.90
CA PRO A 195 12.66 -1.62 66.30
C PRO A 195 11.56 -0.73 66.90
N LYS A 196 10.37 -0.67 66.29
CA LYS A 196 9.14 -0.29 67.01
C LYS A 196 7.93 -1.09 66.51
N SER A 197 7.41 -1.92 67.41
CA SER A 197 6.19 -2.71 67.26
C SER A 197 4.92 -1.88 67.46
N ALA A 198 3.87 -2.19 66.69
CA ALA A 198 2.44 -2.24 67.07
C ALA A 198 1.66 -2.60 65.79
N ALA A 199 1.28 -3.86 65.53
CA ALA A 199 0.11 -4.57 66.05
C ALA A 199 -1.25 -3.93 65.66
N LEU A 200 -2.01 -4.65 64.83
CA LEU A 200 -3.44 -5.07 64.95
C LEU A 200 -4.27 -4.97 63.65
N SER A 201 -4.79 -6.14 63.25
CA SER A 201 -5.91 -6.45 62.33
C SER A 201 -7.26 -5.89 62.87
N PRO A 202 -8.45 -5.96 62.19
CA PRO A 202 -8.89 -6.84 61.08
C PRO A 202 -9.78 -6.22 59.95
N ALA A 203 -10.18 -7.10 59.01
CA ALA A 203 -10.97 -7.03 57.75
C ALA A 203 -12.43 -6.44 57.84
N PRO A 204 -13.38 -6.57 56.87
CA PRO A 204 -13.40 -7.16 55.50
C PRO A 204 -14.21 -6.38 54.41
N GLY A 205 -14.31 -6.94 53.19
CA GLY A 205 -15.26 -6.57 52.11
C GLY A 205 -14.59 -5.81 50.94
N VAL A 206 -14.89 -6.01 49.65
CA VAL A 206 -16.15 -6.34 48.97
C VAL A 206 -15.83 -6.86 47.55
N LEU A 207 -16.49 -7.97 47.19
CA LEU A 207 -16.94 -8.44 45.87
C LEU A 207 -16.17 -8.06 44.58
N GLY A 208 -15.60 -9.08 43.92
CA GLY A 208 -15.29 -9.08 42.49
C GLY A 208 -15.65 -10.42 41.87
N ALA A 209 -16.87 -10.54 41.34
CA ALA A 209 -17.30 -11.62 40.45
C ALA A 209 -18.53 -11.17 39.65
N LEU A 210 -18.69 -11.72 38.44
CA LEU A 210 -19.71 -11.49 37.38
C LEU A 210 -19.26 -10.45 36.32
N VAL A 211 -19.27 -10.73 35.01
CA VAL A 211 -20.17 -11.60 34.23
C VAL A 211 -19.42 -12.27 33.07
N ALA A 212 -19.62 -13.59 32.94
CA ALA A 212 -19.52 -14.33 31.69
C ALA A 212 -20.93 -14.63 31.17
N ALA A 213 -21.03 -14.88 29.85
CA ALA A 213 -22.13 -15.51 29.09
C ALA A 213 -23.00 -14.59 28.21
N SER A 214 -22.99 -14.89 26.90
CA SER A 214 -24.16 -15.26 26.07
C SER A 214 -23.64 -15.53 24.64
N LEU A 215 -23.48 -16.77 24.17
CA LEU A 215 -24.47 -17.73 23.65
C LEU A 215 -25.44 -17.18 22.58
N GLY A 216 -25.26 -17.67 21.34
CA GLY A 216 -26.34 -18.31 20.58
C GLY A 216 -26.94 -17.51 19.41
N ALA A 217 -26.68 -17.98 18.18
CA ALA A 217 -27.74 -18.46 17.27
C ALA A 217 -27.12 -19.07 16.00
N LEU A 218 -27.10 -20.40 15.96
CA LEU A 218 -26.93 -21.23 14.80
C LEU A 218 -28.27 -21.22 14.04
N LEU A 219 -28.30 -20.79 12.77
CA LEU A 219 -29.45 -21.05 11.90
C LEU A 219 -28.95 -21.73 10.61
N VAL A 220 -29.19 -23.03 10.56
CA VAL A 220 -29.16 -23.85 9.35
C VAL A 220 -30.48 -23.59 8.63
N LEU A 221 -30.44 -23.18 7.35
CA LEU A 221 -31.52 -23.47 6.43
C LEU A 221 -30.90 -23.88 5.08
N ALA A 222 -31.23 -25.10 4.69
CA ALA A 222 -30.85 -25.74 3.45
C ALA A 222 -31.59 -25.13 2.25
N LEU A 223 -30.89 -25.02 1.13
CA LEU A 223 -31.40 -25.18 -0.23
C LEU A 223 -30.34 -25.93 -1.05
#